data_AF-A0A2G9YLC9-F1
#
_entry.id   AF-A0A2G9YLC9-F1
#
_cell.length_a   1.000
_cell.length_b   1.000
_cell.length_c   1.000
_cell.angle_alpha   90.00
_cell.angle_beta   90.00
_cell.angle_gamma   90.00
#
_symmetry.space_group_name_H-M   'P 1'
#
loop_
_entity.id
_entity.type
_entity.pdbx_description
1 polymer ?
#
loop_
_entity_poly.entity_id
_entity_poly.type
_entity_poly.pdbx_seq_one_letter_code
_entity_poly.pdbx_strand_id
1 'polypeptide(L)' 'MPEIEVKKGESFESALRRFKRKIEQEGILRELRDRKHYEKPSERKRRKTRGRR' A
#
# COMPACT_ATOMS: atom_id res chain seq x y z
N MET A 1 0.83 -5.34 7.42
CA MET A 1 -0.63 -5.22 7.36
C MET A 1 -1.03 -4.03 8.20
N PRO A 2 -1.94 -3.16 7.72
CA PRO A 2 -2.26 -1.92 8.40
C PRO A 2 -3.25 -2.20 9.52
N GLU A 3 -2.89 -1.84 10.74
CA GLU A 3 -3.77 -1.89 11.91
C GLU A 3 -4.00 -0.48 12.45
N ILE A 4 -5.21 -0.18 12.93
CA ILE A 4 -5.54 1.11 13.56
C ILE A 4 -6.37 0.87 14.80
N GLU A 5 -5.90 1.40 15.91
CA GLU A 5 -6.66 1.48 17.15
C GLU A 5 -7.61 2.67 17.09
N VAL A 6 -8.90 2.42 17.36
CA VAL A 6 -9.93 3.46 17.44
C VAL A 6 -9.95 4.00 18.87
N LYS A 7 -9.76 5.31 19.04
CA LYS A 7 -9.79 5.94 20.36
C LYS A 7 -11.24 6.15 20.82
N LYS A 8 -11.50 6.07 22.14
CA LYS A 8 -12.83 6.35 22.71
C LYS A 8 -13.17 7.83 22.47
N GLY A 9 -14.25 8.07 21.71
CA GLY A 9 -14.69 9.42 21.30
C GLY A 9 -14.40 9.78 19.84
N GLU A 10 -13.77 8.88 19.08
CA GLU A 10 -13.45 9.10 17.68
C GLU A 10 -14.60 8.67 16.76
N SER A 11 -14.89 9.45 15.71
CA SER A 11 -15.88 9.06 14.71
C SER A 11 -15.34 7.92 13.84
N PHE A 12 -16.21 6.96 13.52
CA PHE A 12 -15.89 5.83 12.63
C PHE A 12 -15.27 6.30 11.30
N GLU A 13 -15.78 7.40 10.74
CA GLU A 13 -15.28 7.97 9.49
C GLU A 13 -13.82 8.47 9.59
N SER A 14 -13.44 9.02 10.76
CA SER A 14 -12.06 9.47 11.01
C SER A 14 -11.10 8.27 11.10
N ALA A 15 -11.51 7.20 11.76
CA ALA A 15 -10.75 5.96 11.80
C ALA A 15 -10.57 5.35 10.40
N LEU A 16 -11.64 5.33 9.59
CA LEU A 16 -11.62 4.84 8.22
C LEU A 16 -10.69 5.65 7.32
N ARG A 17 -10.68 6.99 7.44
CA ARG A 17 -9.76 7.85 6.67
C ARG A 17 -8.30 7.54 6.98
N ARG A 18 -7.95 7.35 8.26
CA ARG A 18 -6.57 6.97 8.64
C ARG A 18 -6.23 5.59 8.10
N PHE A 19 -7.19 4.67 8.10
CA PHE A 19 -7.00 3.31 7.58
C PHE A 19 -6.68 3.32 6.09
N LYS A 20 -7.46 4.08 5.31
CA LYS A 20 -7.19 4.28 3.89
C LYS A 20 -5.79 4.87 3.65
N ARG A 21 -5.40 5.91 4.39
CA ARG A 21 -4.04 6.48 4.30
C ARG A 21 -2.95 5.47 4.64
N LYS A 22 -3.15 4.64 5.67
CA LYS A 22 -2.18 3.62 6.08
C LYS A 22 -2.03 2.52 5.01
N ILE A 23 -3.14 2.09 4.39
CA ILE A 23 -3.13 1.17 3.23
C ILE A 23 -2.36 1.77 2.05
N GLU A 24 -2.62 3.04 1.72
CA GLU A 24 -1.95 3.74 0.62
C GLU A 24 -0.45 3.87 0.86
N GLN A 25 -0.04 4.23 2.08
CA GLN A 25 1.36 4.35 2.47
C GLN A 25 2.09 3.01 2.42
N GLU A 26 1.45 1.93 2.86
CA GLU A 26 2.03 0.59 2.83
C GLU A 26 2.13 0.03 1.39
N GLY A 27 1.43 0.65 0.43
CA GLY A 27 1.57 0.32 -1.00
C GLY A 27 1.03 -1.07 -1.36
N ILE A 28 0.19 -1.66 -0.50
CA ILE A 28 -0.32 -3.03 -0.65
C ILE A 28 -1.03 -3.23 -1.99
N LEU A 29 -1.81 -2.23 -2.43
CA LEU A 29 -2.51 -2.29 -3.72
C LEU A 29 -1.55 -2.31 -4.91
N ARG A 30 -0.43 -1.58 -4.81
CA ARG A 30 0.63 -1.60 -5.83
C ARG A 30 1.29 -2.98 -5.86
N GLU A 31 1.64 -3.50 -4.70
CA GLU A 31 2.28 -4.80 -4.58
C GLU A 31 1.39 -5.95 -5.07
N LEU A 32 0.09 -5.92 -4.78
CA LEU A 32 -0.88 -6.88 -5.32
C LEU A 32 -0.94 -6.84 -6.86
N ARG A 33 -0.94 -5.65 -7.45
CA ARG A 33 -0.93 -5.49 -8.91
C ARG A 33 0.34 -6.05 -9.54
N ASP A 34 1.47 -5.86 -8.87
CA ASP A 34 2.78 -6.33 -9.30
C ASP A 34 2.92 -7.84 -9.20
N ARG A 35 2.29 -8.45 -8.19
CA ARG A 35 2.30 -9.90 -7.96
C ARG A 35 1.23 -10.65 -8.76
N LYS A 36 0.29 -9.95 -9.42
CA LYS A 36 -0.80 -10.56 -10.19
C LYS A 36 -0.30 -11.45 -11.34
N HIS A 37 0.87 -11.14 -11.90
CA HIS A 37 1.50 -11.91 -12.96
C HIS A 37 2.98 -12.10 -12.65
N TYR A 38 3.57 -13.19 -13.15
CA TYR A 38 5.00 -13.39 -13.04
C TYR A 38 5.76 -12.34 -13.87
N GLU A 39 6.57 -11.53 -13.20
CA GLU A 39 7.50 -10.59 -13.82
C GLU A 39 8.91 -11.19 -13.77
N LYS A 40 9.57 -11.30 -14.92
CA LYS A 40 10.97 -11.77 -14.99
C LYS A 40 11.85 -10.88 -14.10
N PRO A 41 12.90 -11.43 -13.45
CA PRO A 41 13.75 -10.67 -12.54
C PRO A 41 14.44 -9.47 -13.21
N SER A 42 14.72 -9.53 -14.51
CA SER A 42 15.25 -8.42 -15.31
C SER A 42 14.27 -7.25 -15.42
N GLU A 43 12.99 -7.52 -15.71
CA GLU A 43 11.93 -6.51 -15.82
C GLU A 43 11.66 -5.87 -14.46
N ARG A 44 11.62 -6.69 -13.39
CA ARG A 44 11.47 -6.19 -12.01
C ARG A 44 12.59 -5.22 -11.62
N LYS A 45 13.84 -5.51 -12.00
CA LYS A 45 15.00 -4.61 -11.79
C LYS A 45 14.81 -3.31 -12.59
N ARG A 46 14.49 -3.40 -13.89
CA ARG A 46 14.26 -2.24 -14.76
C ARG A 46 13.16 -1.31 -14.24
N ARG A 47 12.07 -1.88 -13.73
CA ARG A 47 10.95 -1.14 -13.15
C ARG A 47 11.34 -0.41 -11.86
N LYS A 48 12.12 -1.04 -10.97
CA LYS A 48 12.65 -0.40 -9.76
C LYS A 48 13.54 0.80 -10.10
N THR A 49 14.37 0.70 -11.14
CA THR A 49 15.25 1.81 -11.57
C THR A 49 14.45 2.97 -12.16
N ARG A 50 13.40 2.67 -12.95
CA ARG A 50 12.52 3.70 -13.54
C ARG A 50 11.70 4.48 -12.50
N GLY A 51 11.22 3.82 -11.45
CA GLY A 51 10.40 4.46 -10.40
C GLY A 51 11.20 5.19 -9.32
N ARG A 52 12.53 5.30 -9.46
CA ARG A 52 13.43 5.97 -8.49
C ARG A 52 13.89 7.36 -8.98
N ARG A 53 13.41 7.80 -10.15
CA ARG A 53 13.51 9.19 -10.65
C ARG A 53 12.24 9.93 -10.28
#